data_AF-A0A101FWK2-F1
#
_entry.id   AF-A0A101FWK2-F1
#
_cell.length_a   1.000
_cell.length_b   1.000
_cell.length_c   1.000
_cell.angle_alpha   90.00
_cell.angle_beta   90.00
_cell.angle_gamma   90.00
#
_symmetry.space_group_name_H-M   'P 1'
#
loop_
_entity.id
_entity.type
_entity.pdbx_description
1 polymer ?
#
loop_
_entity_poly.entity_id
_entity_poly.type
_entity_poly.pdbx_seq_one_letter_code
_entity_poly.pdbx_strand_id
1 'polypeptide(L)'
;QENWEGAVSEDGIYVTYLNLFGYPFIFAYEPMIPGDLAQPDLQLPFEKGEVWSFTGGPHGGWNTGSAWAALDFAPPGEALGCFPSEAWVVASAPGEIVYSDHGVVIQDLDGDGVWQTGWSILYMHIATSDRIEVGEYLDAGDRVGHPSCEGGFSTGTHLHIARRYNGEWIAADSDLPLVLDGWVSAGYGVEYDGYLIKGDETVEAWNGRSPLNAIQR
;
A
#
# COMPACT_ATOMS: atom_id res chain seq x y z
N GLN A 1 -7.45 -20.29 43.36
CA GLN A 1 -6.57 -20.62 42.23
C GLN A 1 -6.79 -19.53 41.21
N GLU A 2 -5.73 -18.84 40.79
CA GLU A 2 -5.82 -17.99 39.60
C GLU A 2 -6.10 -18.92 38.42
N ASN A 3 -7.34 -18.93 37.96
CA ASN A 3 -7.78 -19.67 36.78
C ASN A 3 -8.17 -18.65 35.69
N TRP A 4 -8.27 -19.13 34.45
CA TRP A 4 -8.65 -18.29 33.30
C TRP A 4 -9.91 -17.47 33.56
N GLU A 5 -10.94 -18.08 34.15
CA GLU A 5 -12.22 -17.43 34.45
C GLU A 5 -12.06 -16.22 35.39
N GLY A 6 -11.23 -16.33 36.42
CA GLY A 6 -10.91 -15.20 37.31
C GLY A 6 -10.03 -14.14 36.64
N ALA A 7 -9.20 -14.52 35.67
CA ALA A 7 -8.35 -13.56 34.96
C ALA A 7 -9.15 -12.70 33.96
N VAL A 8 -10.19 -13.25 33.31
CA VAL A 8 -11.05 -12.52 32.35
C VAL A 8 -12.33 -11.96 32.95
N SER A 9 -12.57 -12.14 34.26
CA SER A 9 -13.69 -11.51 34.94
C SER A 9 -13.47 -10.01 35.13
N GLU A 10 -14.53 -9.30 35.55
CA GLU A 10 -14.46 -7.86 35.87
C GLU A 10 -13.42 -7.55 36.95
N ASP A 11 -13.17 -8.47 37.88
CA ASP A 11 -12.20 -8.33 38.98
C ASP A 11 -10.76 -8.73 38.60
N GLY A 12 -10.53 -9.19 37.36
CA GLY A 12 -9.26 -9.74 36.89
C GLY A 12 -8.37 -8.71 36.16
N ILE A 13 -7.95 -9.06 34.94
CA ILE A 13 -7.14 -8.18 34.08
C ILE A 13 -7.88 -6.88 33.79
N TYR A 14 -9.21 -6.91 33.68
CA TYR A 14 -10.02 -5.74 33.39
C TYR A 14 -9.85 -4.63 34.44
N VAL A 15 -10.07 -4.93 35.73
CA VAL A 15 -9.87 -3.93 36.80
C VAL A 15 -8.41 -3.50 36.92
N THR A 16 -7.46 -4.42 36.70
CA THR A 16 -6.02 -4.10 36.70
C THR A 16 -5.69 -3.10 35.59
N TYR A 17 -6.20 -3.32 34.38
CA TYR A 17 -6.05 -2.41 33.25
C TYR A 17 -6.68 -1.05 33.55
N LEU A 18 -7.92 -1.02 34.03
CA LEU A 18 -8.60 0.24 34.38
C LEU A 18 -7.84 1.04 35.44
N ASN A 19 -7.29 0.38 36.46
CA ASN A 19 -6.53 1.04 37.52
C ASN A 19 -5.20 1.61 37.02
N LEU A 20 -4.56 0.95 36.05
CA LEU A 20 -3.27 1.39 35.50
C LEU A 20 -3.42 2.43 34.39
N PHE A 21 -4.40 2.25 33.51
CA PHE A 21 -4.51 2.97 32.24
C PHE A 21 -5.82 3.74 32.06
N GLY A 22 -6.79 3.59 32.97
CA GLY A 22 -8.12 4.17 32.83
C GLY A 22 -9.02 3.40 31.86
N TYR A 23 -10.18 3.98 31.52
CA TYR A 23 -11.09 3.37 30.55
C TYR A 23 -10.53 3.51 29.12
N PRO A 24 -10.25 2.40 28.41
CA PRO A 24 -9.50 2.44 27.15
C PRO A 24 -10.21 3.21 26.04
N PHE A 25 -11.54 3.32 26.10
CA PHE A 25 -12.33 3.96 25.05
C PHE A 25 -12.63 5.44 25.33
N ILE A 26 -12.03 6.06 26.35
CA ILE A 26 -12.21 7.52 26.61
C ILE A 26 -11.77 8.37 25.41
N PHE A 27 -10.76 7.91 24.67
CA PHE A 27 -10.19 8.62 23.53
C PHE A 27 -10.39 7.86 22.21
N ALA A 28 -11.35 6.95 22.17
CA ALA A 28 -11.67 6.23 20.94
C ALA A 28 -12.22 7.22 19.90
N TYR A 29 -11.64 7.21 18.70
CA TYR A 29 -12.18 7.89 17.53
C TYR A 29 -12.82 6.83 16.63
N GLU A 30 -14.15 6.75 16.69
CA GLU A 30 -14.91 5.73 15.96
C GLU A 30 -16.06 6.36 15.16
N PRO A 31 -16.20 6.06 13.85
CA PRO A 31 -15.31 5.20 13.05
C PRO A 31 -14.00 5.92 12.66
N MET A 32 -12.90 5.16 12.57
CA MET A 32 -11.59 5.67 12.07
C MET A 32 -11.65 6.08 10.59
N ILE A 33 -12.49 5.40 9.81
CA ILE A 33 -12.74 5.65 8.40
C ILE A 33 -14.11 6.34 8.26
N PRO A 34 -14.15 7.62 7.85
CA PRO A 34 -15.41 8.32 7.54
C PRO A 34 -16.15 7.66 6.38
N GLY A 35 -17.48 7.61 6.45
CA GLY A 35 -18.30 7.00 5.39
C GLY A 35 -18.33 7.77 4.07
N ASP A 36 -17.89 9.03 4.07
CA ASP A 36 -17.76 9.92 2.91
C ASP A 36 -16.29 10.10 2.46
N LEU A 37 -15.40 9.24 2.96
CA LEU A 37 -13.98 9.28 2.60
C LEU A 37 -13.80 9.07 1.08
N ALA A 38 -13.10 10.00 0.45
CA ALA A 38 -12.70 9.92 -0.95
C ALA A 38 -11.18 9.76 -1.06
N GLN A 39 -10.76 8.93 -2.01
CA GLN A 39 -9.34 8.85 -2.39
C GLN A 39 -8.92 10.16 -3.07
N PRO A 40 -7.69 10.66 -2.84
CA PRO A 40 -7.10 11.68 -3.71
C PRO A 40 -6.90 11.16 -5.14
N ASP A 41 -6.69 12.07 -6.08
CA ASP A 41 -6.30 11.71 -7.44
C ASP A 41 -4.91 11.07 -7.41
N LEU A 42 -4.82 9.81 -7.84
CA LEU A 42 -3.57 9.06 -7.92
C LEU A 42 -3.30 8.69 -9.39
N GLN A 43 -2.06 8.87 -9.82
CA GLN A 43 -1.57 8.35 -11.10
C GLN A 43 -0.92 6.97 -10.93
N LEU A 44 -0.79 6.21 -12.02
CA LEU A 44 0.00 4.98 -12.01
C LEU A 44 1.47 5.30 -11.61
N PRO A 45 2.11 4.47 -10.78
CA PRO A 45 3.38 4.79 -10.11
C PRO A 45 4.62 4.53 -10.97
N PHE A 46 4.53 4.73 -12.29
CA PHE A 46 5.66 4.57 -13.22
C PHE A 46 5.74 5.73 -14.22
N GLU A 47 6.94 5.92 -14.80
CA GLU A 47 7.20 7.00 -15.76
C GLU A 47 6.24 6.93 -16.97
N LYS A 48 5.88 8.10 -17.49
CA LYS A 48 4.95 8.19 -18.62
C LYS A 48 5.55 7.52 -19.85
N GLY A 49 4.78 6.63 -20.47
CA GLY A 49 5.19 5.89 -21.66
C GLY A 49 5.92 4.57 -21.38
N GLU A 50 6.24 4.28 -20.11
CA GLU A 50 6.76 2.97 -19.71
C GLU A 50 5.63 1.96 -19.56
N VAL A 51 5.85 0.75 -20.06
CA VAL A 51 4.89 -0.35 -19.99
C VAL A 51 5.30 -1.32 -18.90
N TRP A 52 4.52 -1.38 -17.84
CA TRP A 52 4.71 -2.31 -16.72
C TRP A 52 3.73 -3.47 -16.83
N SER A 53 3.94 -4.52 -16.05
CA SER A 53 3.01 -5.66 -15.97
C SER A 53 2.28 -5.64 -14.64
N PHE A 54 0.95 -5.69 -14.66
CA PHE A 54 0.11 -5.87 -13.48
C PHE A 54 0.21 -7.32 -13.00
N THR A 55 1.07 -7.56 -12.00
CA THR A 55 1.48 -8.91 -11.61
C THR A 55 0.74 -9.48 -10.42
N GLY A 56 0.09 -8.63 -9.64
CA GLY A 56 -0.68 -9.04 -8.46
C GLY A 56 -1.86 -8.11 -8.24
N GLY A 57 -3.06 -8.70 -8.22
CA GLY A 57 -4.30 -8.05 -7.84
C GLY A 57 -4.36 -7.78 -6.33
N PRO A 58 -5.53 -7.41 -5.79
CA PRO A 58 -5.71 -7.10 -4.37
C PRO A 58 -5.13 -8.19 -3.46
N HIS A 59 -4.23 -7.79 -2.57
CA HIS A 59 -3.62 -8.66 -1.57
C HIS A 59 -3.12 -7.84 -0.37
N GLY A 60 -2.62 -8.50 0.68
CA GLY A 60 -2.28 -7.86 1.94
C GLY A 60 -1.38 -6.62 1.79
N GLY A 61 -1.80 -5.48 2.34
CA GLY A 61 -1.02 -4.23 2.34
C GLY A 61 0.41 -4.36 2.90
N TRP A 62 0.64 -5.30 3.82
CA TRP A 62 1.96 -5.66 4.34
C TRP A 62 2.17 -7.17 4.44
N ASN A 63 1.20 -7.87 5.02
CA ASN A 63 1.15 -9.33 5.14
C ASN A 63 -0.27 -9.77 5.53
N THR A 64 -0.47 -11.07 5.74
CA THR A 64 -1.68 -11.65 6.33
C THR A 64 -2.12 -10.87 7.57
N GLY A 65 -3.40 -10.49 7.62
CA GLY A 65 -4.00 -9.69 8.70
C GLY A 65 -4.15 -8.20 8.38
N SER A 66 -3.46 -7.68 7.37
CA SER A 66 -3.83 -6.40 6.74
C SER A 66 -4.99 -6.60 5.77
N ALA A 67 -5.73 -5.53 5.49
CA ALA A 67 -6.69 -5.53 4.38
C ALA A 67 -5.98 -5.85 3.06
N TRP A 68 -6.73 -6.34 2.07
CA TRP A 68 -6.23 -6.53 0.70
C TRP A 68 -6.06 -5.17 0.01
N ALA A 69 -5.07 -4.41 0.48
CA ALA A 69 -4.86 -2.99 0.17
C ALA A 69 -3.80 -2.76 -0.91
N ALA A 70 -3.04 -3.79 -1.28
CA ALA A 70 -1.91 -3.68 -2.19
C ALA A 70 -2.21 -4.18 -3.60
N LEU A 71 -1.43 -3.67 -4.55
CA LEU A 71 -1.30 -4.15 -5.92
C LEU A 71 0.19 -4.26 -6.28
N ASP A 72 0.53 -5.20 -7.17
CA ASP A 72 1.89 -5.42 -7.63
C ASP A 72 2.07 -5.09 -9.12
N PHE A 73 3.16 -4.39 -9.42
CA PHE A 73 3.58 -4.11 -10.79
C PHE A 73 5.04 -4.50 -11.02
N ALA A 74 5.30 -5.38 -11.99
CA ALA A 74 6.66 -5.71 -12.39
C ALA A 74 7.19 -4.72 -13.44
N PRO A 75 8.46 -4.29 -13.35
CA PRO A 75 9.04 -3.35 -14.30
C PRO A 75 9.25 -4.01 -15.68
N PRO A 76 9.46 -3.17 -16.72
CA PRO A 76 9.84 -3.60 -18.05
C PRO A 76 11.10 -4.50 -18.04
N GLY A 77 11.19 -5.40 -19.02
CA GLY A 77 12.34 -6.26 -19.25
C GLY A 77 12.04 -7.76 -19.18
N GLU A 78 13.05 -8.57 -19.53
CA GLU A 78 12.93 -10.03 -19.63
C GLU A 78 13.55 -10.78 -18.42
N ALA A 79 14.27 -10.08 -17.55
CA ALA A 79 14.90 -10.69 -16.38
C ALA A 79 13.84 -11.22 -15.40
N LEU A 80 14.09 -12.41 -14.85
CA LEU A 80 13.21 -13.10 -13.91
C LEU A 80 13.85 -13.17 -12.52
N GLY A 81 13.03 -13.29 -11.49
CA GLY A 81 13.48 -13.28 -10.10
C GLY A 81 13.89 -11.89 -9.65
N CYS A 82 14.83 -11.80 -8.70
CA CYS A 82 15.35 -10.53 -8.23
C CYS A 82 16.52 -10.07 -9.10
N PHE A 83 16.40 -8.86 -9.65
CA PHE A 83 17.41 -8.22 -10.48
C PHE A 83 17.37 -6.68 -10.32
N PRO A 84 18.50 -5.98 -10.53
CA PRO A 84 18.51 -4.52 -10.58
C PRO A 84 17.69 -3.99 -11.76
N SER A 85 16.79 -3.05 -11.51
CA SER A 85 15.98 -2.41 -12.56
C SER A 85 16.42 -0.96 -12.77
N GLU A 86 16.54 -0.54 -14.03
CA GLU A 86 16.76 0.86 -14.41
C GLU A 86 15.44 1.66 -14.50
N ALA A 87 14.29 0.99 -14.42
CA ALA A 87 12.99 1.64 -14.46
C ALA A 87 12.75 2.44 -13.17
N TRP A 88 11.94 3.49 -13.25
CA TRP A 88 11.61 4.33 -12.11
C TRP A 88 10.20 4.08 -11.60
N VAL A 89 10.11 3.91 -10.28
CA VAL A 89 8.87 4.16 -9.53
C VAL A 89 8.77 5.66 -9.33
N VAL A 90 7.60 6.22 -9.61
CA VAL A 90 7.31 7.65 -9.43
C VAL A 90 6.14 7.87 -8.49
N ALA A 91 6.10 9.04 -7.85
CA ALA A 91 5.04 9.39 -6.91
C ALA A 91 3.67 9.40 -7.60
N SER A 92 2.69 8.74 -6.98
CA SER A 92 1.30 8.69 -7.45
C SER A 92 0.53 9.99 -7.16
N ALA A 93 0.97 10.80 -6.20
CA ALA A 93 0.37 12.08 -5.83
C ALA A 93 1.44 13.03 -5.24
N PRO A 94 1.12 14.32 -5.06
CA PRO A 94 1.98 15.23 -4.31
C PRO A 94 2.01 14.88 -2.82
N GLY A 95 3.16 15.03 -2.16
CA GLY A 95 3.29 14.75 -0.73
C GLY A 95 4.73 14.65 -0.22
N GLU A 96 4.90 14.65 1.09
CA GLU A 96 6.20 14.58 1.77
C GLU A 96 6.62 13.13 2.02
N ILE A 97 7.89 12.80 1.80
CA ILE A 97 8.46 11.51 2.21
C ILE A 97 8.74 11.51 3.70
N VAL A 98 8.00 10.70 4.45
CA VAL A 98 8.10 10.63 5.92
C VAL A 98 8.79 9.35 6.41
N TYR A 99 9.05 8.40 5.51
CA TYR A 99 9.88 7.23 5.78
C TYR A 99 10.58 6.76 4.50
N SER A 100 11.86 6.42 4.59
CA SER A 100 12.62 5.83 3.49
C SER A 100 13.74 4.96 4.04
N ASP A 101 13.44 3.68 4.26
CA ASP A 101 14.43 2.72 4.73
C ASP A 101 13.99 1.27 4.44
N HIS A 102 14.92 0.31 4.53
CA HIS A 102 14.62 -1.13 4.49
C HIS A 102 13.72 -1.58 3.31
N GLY A 103 13.88 -0.99 2.13
CA GLY A 103 13.10 -1.33 0.94
C GLY A 103 11.71 -0.69 0.88
N VAL A 104 11.40 0.23 1.78
CA VAL A 104 10.09 0.88 1.92
C VAL A 104 10.24 2.40 1.86
N VAL A 105 9.35 3.03 1.11
CA VAL A 105 9.13 4.47 1.12
C VAL A 105 7.68 4.75 1.52
N ILE A 106 7.46 5.70 2.42
CA ILE A 106 6.13 6.16 2.80
C ILE A 106 6.03 7.65 2.50
N GLN A 107 5.00 7.99 1.74
CA GLN A 107 4.64 9.36 1.38
C GLN A 107 3.38 9.77 2.15
N ASP A 108 3.47 10.86 2.89
CA ASP A 108 2.36 11.55 3.54
C ASP A 108 1.76 12.58 2.56
N LEU A 109 0.43 12.58 2.43
CA LEU A 109 -0.28 13.43 1.48
C LEU A 109 -0.94 14.66 2.13
N ASP A 110 -1.00 14.75 3.45
CA ASP A 110 -1.56 15.93 4.13
C ASP A 110 -0.49 16.88 4.71
N GLY A 111 0.77 16.43 4.77
CA GLY A 111 1.94 17.25 5.04
C GLY A 111 2.10 17.61 6.51
N ASP A 112 1.50 16.85 7.42
CA ASP A 112 1.73 16.99 8.86
C ASP A 112 2.94 16.20 9.37
N GLY A 113 3.56 15.39 8.50
CA GLY A 113 4.76 14.60 8.79
C GLY A 113 4.47 13.28 9.50
N VAL A 114 3.19 12.90 9.65
CA VAL A 114 2.73 11.74 10.40
C VAL A 114 1.96 10.81 9.47
N TRP A 115 2.61 9.77 8.96
CA TRP A 115 1.97 8.76 8.09
C TRP A 115 0.78 7.98 8.69
N GLN A 116 0.50 8.15 9.99
CA GLN A 116 -0.67 7.60 10.68
C GLN A 116 -1.86 8.56 10.75
N THR A 117 -1.78 9.74 10.14
CA THR A 117 -2.88 10.67 9.92
C THR A 117 -3.09 10.86 8.42
N GLY A 118 -4.32 11.24 8.06
CA GLY A 118 -4.68 11.50 6.67
C GLY A 118 -4.40 10.34 5.73
N TRP A 119 -4.15 10.66 4.47
CA TRP A 119 -3.76 9.68 3.47
C TRP A 119 -2.25 9.49 3.44
N SER A 120 -1.80 8.23 3.45
CA SER A 120 -0.41 7.90 3.14
C SER A 120 -0.30 6.78 2.11
N ILE A 121 0.72 6.87 1.24
CA ILE A 121 1.04 5.85 0.24
C ILE A 121 2.30 5.11 0.69
N LEU A 122 2.26 3.78 0.60
CA LEU A 122 3.41 2.91 0.77
C LEU A 122 3.88 2.43 -0.60
N TYR A 123 5.15 2.66 -0.89
CA TYR A 123 5.88 2.05 -2.00
C TYR A 123 6.88 1.08 -1.40
N MET A 124 6.80 -0.19 -1.77
CA MET A 124 7.64 -1.25 -1.22
C MET A 124 8.39 -1.98 -2.33
N HIS A 125 9.47 -2.62 -1.91
CA HIS A 125 10.49 -3.17 -2.77
C HIS A 125 11.24 -2.10 -3.56
N ILE A 126 11.59 -1.00 -2.89
CA ILE A 126 12.41 0.06 -3.48
C ILE A 126 13.89 -0.17 -3.18
N ALA A 127 14.72 -0.23 -4.22
CA ALA A 127 16.16 -0.43 -4.11
C ALA A 127 16.79 0.60 -3.17
N THR A 128 17.86 0.24 -2.47
CA THR A 128 18.60 1.22 -1.64
C THR A 128 19.31 2.27 -2.49
N SER A 129 19.71 1.92 -3.71
CA SER A 129 20.29 2.88 -4.67
C SER A 129 19.21 3.84 -5.19
N ASP A 130 19.51 5.14 -5.13
CA ASP A 130 18.66 6.23 -5.63
C ASP A 130 17.25 6.27 -5.03
N ARG A 131 17.07 5.66 -3.85
CA ARG A 131 15.85 5.83 -3.07
C ARG A 131 15.76 7.25 -2.56
N ILE A 132 14.60 7.85 -2.71
CA ILE A 132 14.31 9.20 -2.23
C ILE A 132 14.55 9.31 -0.71
N GLU A 133 15.04 10.47 -0.24
CA GLU A 133 15.33 10.72 1.17
C GLU A 133 14.10 11.23 1.93
N VAL A 134 14.11 11.06 3.26
CA VAL A 134 13.06 11.61 4.15
C VAL A 134 13.13 13.13 4.19
N GLY A 135 11.98 13.79 4.16
CA GLY A 135 11.81 15.25 4.15
C GLY A 135 11.75 15.86 2.75
N GLU A 136 11.97 15.07 1.69
CA GLU A 136 11.74 15.52 0.32
C GLU A 136 10.23 15.60 0.04
N TYR A 137 9.82 16.69 -0.61
CA TYR A 137 8.46 16.85 -1.10
C TYR A 137 8.41 16.52 -2.59
N LEU A 138 7.53 15.61 -2.97
CA LEU A 138 7.36 15.16 -4.36
C LEU A 138 6.09 15.76 -4.95
N ASP A 139 6.16 16.17 -6.21
CA ASP A 139 4.99 16.29 -7.08
C ASP A 139 4.66 14.92 -7.71
N ALA A 140 3.42 14.75 -8.18
CA ALA A 140 3.04 13.54 -8.90
C ALA A 140 3.91 13.35 -10.15
N GLY A 141 4.69 12.26 -10.18
CA GLY A 141 5.60 11.94 -11.28
C GLY A 141 7.08 12.11 -10.94
N ASP A 142 7.39 12.70 -9.79
CA ASP A 142 8.76 12.73 -9.29
C ASP A 142 9.22 11.34 -8.85
N ARG A 143 10.52 11.10 -8.94
CA ARG A 143 11.13 9.78 -8.74
C ARG A 143 11.19 9.40 -7.27
N VAL A 144 10.64 8.22 -6.95
CA VAL A 144 10.69 7.61 -5.61
C VAL A 144 11.91 6.70 -5.47
N GLY A 145 12.27 6.00 -6.54
CA GLY A 145 13.41 5.08 -6.59
C GLY A 145 13.24 3.99 -7.65
N HIS A 146 14.10 2.98 -7.60
CA HIS A 146 14.03 1.84 -8.50
C HIS A 146 13.27 0.66 -7.87
N PRO A 147 12.43 -0.07 -8.62
CA PRO A 147 11.83 -1.32 -8.12
C PRO A 147 12.92 -2.38 -7.93
N SER A 148 12.74 -3.24 -6.94
CA SER A 148 13.73 -4.21 -6.48
C SER A 148 13.04 -5.43 -5.84
N CYS A 149 13.80 -6.24 -5.10
CA CYS A 149 13.25 -7.24 -4.18
C CYS A 149 13.63 -6.94 -2.72
N GLU A 150 14.14 -5.74 -2.42
CA GLU A 150 14.57 -5.34 -1.08
C GLU A 150 13.36 -5.13 -0.16
N GLY A 151 13.53 -5.33 1.15
CA GLY A 151 12.45 -5.15 2.12
C GLY A 151 11.39 -6.27 2.10
N GLY A 152 11.02 -6.74 3.29
CA GLY A 152 10.02 -7.81 3.44
C GLY A 152 10.33 -9.10 2.67
N PHE A 153 9.28 -9.83 2.29
CA PHE A 153 9.37 -11.03 1.46
C PHE A 153 9.00 -10.69 0.02
N SER A 154 9.77 -11.19 -0.94
CA SER A 154 9.52 -10.98 -2.37
C SER A 154 10.00 -12.18 -3.18
N THR A 155 9.24 -12.52 -4.23
CA THR A 155 9.61 -13.57 -5.20
C THR A 155 10.43 -13.02 -6.39
N GLY A 156 10.54 -11.69 -6.54
CA GLY A 156 11.27 -11.06 -7.63
C GLY A 156 11.10 -9.55 -7.69
N THR A 157 11.75 -8.91 -8.66
CA THR A 157 11.69 -7.45 -8.78
C THR A 157 10.31 -6.96 -9.18
N HIS A 158 9.65 -6.20 -8.31
CA HIS A 158 8.36 -5.55 -8.56
C HIS A 158 8.22 -4.32 -7.65
N LEU A 159 7.19 -3.52 -7.92
CA LEU A 159 6.66 -2.53 -6.99
C LEU A 159 5.44 -3.12 -6.31
N HIS A 160 5.42 -3.09 -4.97
CA HIS A 160 4.24 -3.30 -4.15
C HIS A 160 3.73 -1.93 -3.70
N ILE A 161 2.51 -1.55 -4.10
CA ILE A 161 1.91 -0.25 -3.75
C ILE A 161 0.62 -0.43 -2.97
N ALA A 162 0.47 0.32 -1.88
CA ALA A 162 -0.72 0.32 -1.04
C ALA A 162 -0.98 1.72 -0.47
N ARG A 163 -2.21 1.97 -0.02
CA ARG A 163 -2.57 3.23 0.67
C ARG A 163 -3.22 2.96 2.03
N ARG A 164 -3.06 3.93 2.92
CA ARG A 164 -3.67 3.94 4.24
C ARG A 164 -4.41 5.25 4.47
N TYR A 165 -5.40 5.21 5.34
CA TYR A 165 -6.04 6.40 5.90
C TYR A 165 -6.00 6.33 7.42
N ASN A 166 -5.48 7.36 8.08
CA ASN A 166 -5.28 7.38 9.54
C ASN A 166 -4.56 6.12 10.08
N GLY A 167 -3.57 5.63 9.33
CA GLY A 167 -2.80 4.42 9.66
C GLY A 167 -3.50 3.09 9.36
N GLU A 168 -4.78 3.09 8.96
CA GLU A 168 -5.53 1.89 8.59
C GLU A 168 -5.34 1.54 7.11
N TRP A 169 -5.11 0.27 6.80
CA TRP A 169 -5.00 -0.23 5.42
C TRP A 169 -6.36 -0.17 4.71
N ILE A 170 -6.43 0.53 3.58
CA ILE A 170 -7.68 0.65 2.81
C ILE A 170 -7.69 -0.40 1.71
N ALA A 171 -8.66 -1.30 1.76
CA ALA A 171 -8.82 -2.37 0.77
C ALA A 171 -8.88 -1.80 -0.66
N ALA A 172 -8.16 -2.43 -1.58
CA ALA A 172 -8.06 -2.01 -2.97
C ALA A 172 -9.31 -2.36 -3.78
N ASP A 173 -10.17 -3.27 -3.30
CA ASP A 173 -11.29 -3.86 -4.04
C ASP A 173 -12.64 -3.83 -3.29
N SER A 174 -12.78 -2.94 -2.32
CA SER A 174 -14.01 -2.79 -1.53
C SER A 174 -14.77 -1.50 -1.89
N ASP A 175 -15.57 -0.98 -0.96
CA ASP A 175 -16.43 0.21 -1.15
C ASP A 175 -15.65 1.47 -1.54
N LEU A 176 -14.37 1.54 -1.18
CA LEU A 176 -13.42 2.57 -1.59
C LEU A 176 -12.24 1.91 -2.32
N PRO A 177 -12.39 1.50 -3.60
CA PRO A 177 -11.35 0.77 -4.32
C PRO A 177 -10.15 1.65 -4.64
N LEU A 178 -8.97 1.05 -4.83
CA LEU A 178 -7.78 1.77 -5.28
C LEU A 178 -7.98 2.18 -6.76
N VAL A 179 -7.86 3.48 -7.02
CA VAL A 179 -7.99 4.05 -8.37
C VAL A 179 -6.67 4.70 -8.79
N LEU A 180 -6.10 4.30 -9.93
CA LEU A 180 -4.83 4.84 -10.45
C LEU A 180 -5.02 5.28 -11.91
N ASP A 181 -4.90 6.56 -12.23
CA ASP A 181 -5.19 7.13 -13.58
C ASP A 181 -6.56 6.67 -14.14
N GLY A 182 -7.55 6.53 -13.26
CA GLY A 182 -8.90 6.06 -13.60
C GLY A 182 -9.05 4.54 -13.74
N TRP A 183 -7.98 3.77 -13.57
CA TRP A 183 -8.04 2.31 -13.43
C TRP A 183 -8.54 1.95 -12.04
N VAL A 184 -9.73 1.35 -11.97
CA VAL A 184 -10.37 0.91 -10.73
C VAL A 184 -9.96 -0.52 -10.45
N SER A 185 -9.41 -0.78 -9.27
CA SER A 185 -9.09 -2.13 -8.82
C SER A 185 -10.33 -2.90 -8.39
N ALA A 186 -10.40 -4.17 -8.79
CA ALA A 186 -11.47 -5.10 -8.42
C ALA A 186 -10.89 -6.50 -8.22
N GLY A 187 -11.09 -7.10 -7.04
CA GLY A 187 -10.74 -8.48 -6.75
C GLY A 187 -11.83 -9.43 -7.22
N TYR A 188 -11.49 -10.72 -7.38
CA TYR A 188 -12.48 -11.77 -7.67
C TYR A 188 -12.63 -12.81 -6.55
N GLY A 189 -12.22 -12.43 -5.33
CA GLY A 189 -12.41 -13.21 -4.10
C GLY A 189 -11.26 -14.16 -3.76
N VAL A 190 -10.14 -14.07 -4.46
CA VAL A 190 -8.89 -14.79 -4.18
C VAL A 190 -7.77 -13.76 -4.04
N GLU A 191 -6.84 -14.00 -3.13
CA GLU A 191 -5.69 -13.11 -2.91
C GLU A 191 -4.78 -13.09 -4.16
N TYR A 192 -4.20 -11.93 -4.50
CA TYR A 192 -3.39 -11.67 -5.71
C TYR A 192 -4.16 -11.66 -7.04
N ASP A 193 -5.45 -11.82 -6.96
CA ASP A 193 -6.27 -12.28 -8.05
C ASP A 193 -7.33 -11.19 -8.30
N GLY A 194 -7.23 -10.48 -9.44
CA GLY A 194 -8.07 -9.32 -9.70
C GLY A 194 -7.91 -8.69 -11.08
N TYR A 195 -8.60 -7.57 -11.26
CA TYR A 195 -8.62 -6.75 -12.46
C TYR A 195 -8.32 -5.30 -12.13
N LEU A 196 -7.78 -4.59 -13.11
CA LEU A 196 -7.86 -3.14 -13.22
C LEU A 196 -8.82 -2.81 -14.37
N ILE A 197 -9.81 -1.96 -14.11
CA ILE A 197 -10.89 -1.66 -15.05
C ILE A 197 -10.93 -0.16 -15.33
N LYS A 198 -10.94 0.24 -16.60
CA LYS A 198 -11.05 1.64 -17.03
C LYS A 198 -11.97 1.75 -18.24
N GLY A 199 -13.22 2.16 -18.00
CA GLY A 199 -14.25 2.16 -19.05
C GLY A 199 -14.51 0.74 -19.55
N ASP A 200 -14.27 0.49 -20.84
CA ASP A 200 -14.40 -0.83 -21.47
C ASP A 200 -13.09 -1.65 -21.44
N GLU A 201 -11.98 -1.06 -20.96
CA GLU A 201 -10.70 -1.73 -20.85
C GLU A 201 -10.58 -2.49 -19.53
N THR A 202 -9.97 -3.67 -19.58
CA THR A 202 -9.75 -4.52 -18.41
C THR A 202 -8.38 -5.19 -18.53
N VAL A 203 -7.60 -5.13 -17.46
CA VAL A 203 -6.28 -5.77 -17.32
C VAL A 203 -6.36 -6.76 -16.17
N GLU A 204 -6.12 -8.03 -16.44
CA GLU A 204 -6.12 -9.09 -15.43
C GLU A 204 -4.76 -9.19 -14.76
N ALA A 205 -4.75 -9.38 -13.44
CA ALA A 205 -3.54 -9.69 -12.70
C ALA A 205 -3.01 -11.06 -13.15
N TRP A 206 -1.72 -11.13 -13.45
CA TRP A 206 -1.09 -12.39 -13.82
C TRP A 206 0.32 -12.47 -13.23
N ASN A 207 0.61 -13.55 -12.51
CA ASN A 207 1.94 -13.79 -11.92
C ASN A 207 2.97 -14.15 -13.02
N GLY A 208 3.40 -13.13 -13.75
CA GLY A 208 4.31 -13.17 -14.88
C GLY A 208 4.16 -11.94 -15.77
N ARG A 209 4.95 -11.86 -16.83
CA ARG A 209 4.86 -10.79 -17.83
C ARG A 209 4.16 -11.30 -19.09
N SER A 210 3.11 -10.60 -19.51
CA SER A 210 2.32 -10.92 -20.69
C SER A 210 1.81 -9.63 -21.33
N PRO A 211 1.60 -9.58 -22.65
CA PRO A 211 0.86 -8.49 -23.27
C PRO A 211 -0.55 -8.30 -22.69
N LEU A 212 -1.13 -9.34 -22.07
CA LEU A 212 -2.48 -9.30 -21.48
C LEU A 212 -2.55 -8.54 -20.15
N ASN A 213 -1.44 -8.51 -19.39
CA ASN A 213 -1.35 -7.76 -18.13
C ASN A 213 -0.49 -6.50 -18.27
N ALA A 214 -0.20 -6.07 -19.49
CA ALA A 214 0.55 -4.86 -19.75
C ALA A 214 -0.29 -3.61 -19.46
N ILE A 215 0.29 -2.65 -18.74
CA ILE A 215 -0.37 -1.40 -18.35
C ILE A 215 0.61 -0.23 -18.44
N GLN A 216 0.08 0.93 -18.81
CA GLN A 216 0.84 2.18 -18.96
C GLN A 216 -0.03 3.40 -18.61
N ARG A 217 0.60 4.56 -18.46
CA ARG A 217 -0.07 5.87 -18.28
C ARG A 217 -0.59 6.45 -19.59
#